data_AF-A0A7X9XBZ6-F1
#
_entry.id   AF-A0A7X9XBZ6-F1
#
_cell.length_a   1.000
_cell.length_b   1.000
_cell.length_c   1.000
_cell.angle_alpha   90.00
_cell.angle_beta   90.00
_cell.angle_gamma   90.00
#
_symmetry.space_group_name_H-M   'P 1'
#
loop_
_entity.id
_entity.type
_entity.pdbx_description
1 polymer ?
#
loop_
_entity_poly.entity_id
_entity_poly.type
_entity_poly.pdbx_seq_one_letter_code
_entity_poly.pdbx_strand_id
1 'polypeptide(L)'
;MKKLLLIFMYLVISESIYGQGIRRDQIIELGKYYSSYMFMNEPPKSAKKELDSGFDDELRKSIDFIQEGAKSKNKLLTKEFLMLPDTTTLKVVYIIDALHQNPHRVDVREPKDLVDSLLTIEIPLYELIDEYYSTLFTAVGNKNKPFNLSKIDFHLKEYGLDSDRARGIFYLRCMELCGSQIFGYMNIVNPPNTKKALDYINKFPKFNGSEYFRYTDLYFNDFEIEILNNKGKQSYKDYYVGKLYSTLLNHLICLDKESNDREKITELLLGSILKDSSLYKHTSHKATLEGIFKKQ
;
A
#
# COMPACT_ATOMS: atom_id res chain seq x y z
N MET A 1 49.86 -27.96 -15.27
CA MET A 1 48.49 -28.53 -15.43
C MET A 1 47.78 -28.82 -14.11
N LYS A 2 48.39 -29.54 -13.14
CA LYS A 2 47.76 -29.81 -11.82
C LYS A 2 47.38 -28.56 -10.99
N LYS A 3 48.12 -27.45 -11.10
CA LYS A 3 47.82 -26.19 -10.39
C LYS A 3 46.70 -25.34 -11.02
N LEU A 4 46.44 -25.48 -12.33
CA LEU A 4 45.32 -24.79 -13.00
C LEU A 4 43.97 -25.47 -12.72
N LEU A 5 43.98 -26.79 -12.55
CA LEU A 5 42.78 -27.59 -12.23
C LEU A 5 42.22 -27.27 -10.84
N LEU A 6 43.07 -26.93 -9.87
CA LEU A 6 42.67 -26.53 -8.51
C LEU A 6 41.99 -25.15 -8.45
N ILE A 7 42.38 -24.21 -9.31
CA ILE A 7 41.75 -22.88 -9.39
C ILE A 7 40.37 -22.98 -10.04
N PHE A 8 40.21 -23.84 -11.05
CA PHE A 8 38.91 -24.08 -11.69
C PHE A 8 37.94 -24.81 -10.76
N MET A 9 38.43 -25.73 -9.91
CA MET A 9 37.60 -26.39 -8.89
C MET A 9 37.12 -25.44 -7.79
N TYR A 10 37.90 -24.43 -7.43
CA TYR A 10 37.49 -23.44 -6.42
C TYR A 10 36.42 -22.46 -6.94
N LEU A 11 36.46 -22.14 -8.24
CA LEU A 11 35.46 -21.28 -8.89
C LEU A 11 34.10 -21.97 -9.09
N VAL A 12 34.06 -23.30 -9.22
CA VAL A 12 32.79 -24.05 -9.37
C VAL A 12 32.10 -24.29 -8.02
N ILE A 13 32.86 -24.27 -6.91
CA ILE A 13 32.29 -24.49 -5.57
C ILE A 13 31.73 -23.19 -4.96
N SER A 14 32.16 -22.00 -5.41
CA SER A 14 31.59 -20.73 -4.95
C SER A 14 30.19 -20.42 -5.49
N GLU A 15 29.73 -21.10 -6.54
CA GLU A 15 28.37 -20.91 -7.07
C GLU A 15 27.33 -21.89 -6.50
N SER A 16 27.75 -22.83 -5.63
CA SER A 16 26.86 -23.89 -5.12
C SER A 16 26.28 -23.62 -3.71
N ILE A 17 26.48 -22.43 -3.14
CA ILE A 17 26.04 -22.12 -1.75
C ILE A 17 24.76 -21.25 -1.70
N TYR A 18 24.28 -20.70 -2.81
CA TYR A 18 23.01 -19.93 -2.86
C TYR A 18 21.80 -20.79 -3.26
N GLY A 19 21.79 -22.06 -2.87
CA GLY A 19 20.76 -23.04 -3.24
C GLY A 19 19.80 -23.46 -2.12
N GLN A 20 19.81 -22.80 -0.96
CA GLN A 20 18.72 -22.95 0.02
C GLN A 20 17.66 -21.88 -0.26
N GLY A 21 17.01 -22.00 -1.41
CA GLY A 21 15.97 -21.05 -1.83
C GLY A 21 14.80 -21.04 -0.85
N ILE A 22 14.23 -19.85 -0.64
CA ILE A 22 12.96 -19.63 0.07
C ILE A 22 11.99 -20.77 -0.27
N ARG A 23 11.53 -21.52 0.76
CA ARG A 23 10.77 -22.75 0.50
C ARG A 23 9.40 -22.42 -0.07
N ARG A 24 9.21 -22.69 -1.37
CA ARG A 24 7.95 -22.50 -2.11
C ARG A 24 6.71 -22.93 -1.33
N ASP A 25 6.73 -24.12 -0.74
CA ASP A 25 5.57 -24.68 -0.06
C ASP A 25 5.16 -23.85 1.17
N GLN A 26 6.12 -23.23 1.87
CA GLN A 26 5.87 -22.31 2.98
C GLN A 26 5.22 -21.01 2.50
N ILE A 27 5.67 -20.44 1.37
CA ILE A 27 5.04 -19.23 0.80
C ILE A 27 3.59 -19.54 0.43
N ILE A 28 3.32 -20.71 -0.15
CA ILE A 28 1.96 -21.15 -0.50
C ILE A 28 1.09 -21.28 0.77
N GLU A 29 1.61 -21.89 1.84
CA GLU A 29 0.91 -21.98 3.12
C GLU A 29 0.62 -20.61 3.73
N LEU A 30 1.59 -19.69 3.68
CA LEU A 30 1.40 -18.32 4.16
C LEU A 30 0.37 -17.55 3.30
N GLY A 31 0.35 -17.78 1.98
CA GLY A 31 -0.66 -17.24 1.07
C GLY A 31 -2.08 -17.73 1.38
N LYS A 32 -2.23 -19.01 1.72
CA LYS A 32 -3.52 -19.58 2.18
C LYS A 32 -3.97 -18.97 3.50
N TYR A 33 -3.04 -18.81 4.45
CA TYR A 33 -3.31 -18.16 5.72
C TYR A 33 -3.78 -16.71 5.50
N TYR A 34 -3.04 -15.93 4.72
CA TYR A 34 -3.41 -14.56 4.38
C TYR A 34 -4.80 -14.49 3.76
N SER A 35 -5.06 -15.29 2.71
CA SER A 35 -6.37 -15.32 2.03
C SER A 35 -7.53 -15.64 2.96
N SER A 36 -7.29 -16.47 3.98
CA SER A 36 -8.33 -16.89 4.94
C SER A 36 -8.65 -15.82 5.99
N TYR A 37 -7.66 -14.97 6.33
CA TYR A 37 -7.72 -14.12 7.52
C TYR A 37 -7.46 -12.63 7.28
N MET A 38 -7.10 -12.18 6.07
CA MET A 38 -6.79 -10.77 5.80
C MET A 38 -8.00 -9.82 5.92
N PHE A 39 -9.22 -10.35 5.80
CA PHE A 39 -10.46 -9.57 5.85
C PHE A 39 -11.00 -9.48 7.28
N MET A 40 -12.22 -9.98 7.56
CA MET A 40 -12.85 -9.85 8.88
C MET A 40 -12.61 -11.06 9.80
N ASN A 41 -12.17 -12.20 9.28
CA ASN A 41 -12.01 -13.43 10.07
C ASN A 41 -10.76 -13.40 10.96
N GLU A 42 -10.86 -13.88 12.19
CA GLU A 42 -9.69 -14.09 13.05
C GLU A 42 -9.13 -15.50 12.93
N PRO A 43 -7.79 -15.67 12.95
CA PRO A 43 -7.16 -16.98 12.95
C PRO A 43 -7.36 -17.69 14.30
N PRO A 44 -7.70 -18.99 14.33
CA PRO A 44 -7.67 -19.77 15.57
C PRO A 44 -6.24 -19.91 16.09
N LYS A 45 -6.09 -20.16 17.41
CA LYS A 45 -4.76 -20.31 18.04
C LYS A 45 -3.89 -21.40 17.40
N SER A 46 -4.49 -22.46 16.85
CA SER A 46 -3.80 -23.53 16.15
C SER A 46 -3.14 -23.06 14.87
N ALA A 47 -3.87 -22.30 14.03
CA ALA A 47 -3.36 -21.78 12.76
C ALA A 47 -2.14 -20.86 12.95
N LYS A 48 -2.04 -20.16 14.09
CA LYS A 48 -0.85 -19.37 14.42
C LYS A 48 0.36 -20.26 14.73
N LYS A 49 0.17 -21.30 15.55
CA LYS A 49 1.27 -22.19 15.96
C LYS A 49 1.89 -22.94 14.77
N GLU A 50 1.07 -23.32 13.79
CA GLU A 50 1.54 -23.99 12.56
C GLU A 50 2.55 -23.14 11.78
N LEU A 51 2.41 -21.81 11.79
CA LEU A 51 3.36 -20.89 11.15
C LEU A 51 4.61 -20.60 12.00
N ASP A 52 4.56 -20.86 13.30
CA ASP A 52 5.65 -20.58 14.24
C ASP A 52 6.62 -21.76 14.36
N SER A 53 6.18 -22.99 14.10
CA SER A 53 7.00 -24.20 14.15
C SER A 53 7.11 -24.86 12.77
N GLY A 54 8.15 -24.51 12.01
CA GLY A 54 8.44 -25.16 10.73
C GLY A 54 8.75 -24.23 9.57
N PHE A 55 8.74 -22.92 9.79
CA PHE A 55 9.12 -21.91 8.80
C PHE A 55 10.61 -21.59 8.82
N ASP A 56 11.16 -21.20 7.68
CA ASP A 56 12.55 -20.74 7.59
C ASP A 56 12.71 -19.38 8.30
N ASP A 57 13.86 -19.17 8.94
CA ASP A 57 14.17 -17.92 9.63
C ASP A 57 14.22 -16.74 8.65
N GLU A 58 14.59 -16.99 7.38
CA GLU A 58 14.55 -15.98 6.31
C GLU A 58 13.15 -15.44 6.04
N LEU A 59 12.10 -16.23 6.31
CA LEU A 59 10.71 -15.82 6.14
C LEU A 59 10.14 -15.13 7.37
N ARG A 60 10.91 -15.00 8.46
CA ARG A 60 10.34 -14.63 9.76
C ARG A 60 9.61 -13.29 9.72
N LYS A 61 10.22 -12.26 9.14
CA LYS A 61 9.64 -10.92 9.01
C LYS A 61 8.34 -10.92 8.20
N SER A 62 8.29 -11.66 7.09
CA SER A 62 7.08 -11.80 6.28
C SER A 62 5.97 -12.47 7.06
N ILE A 63 6.29 -13.52 7.83
CA ILE A 63 5.30 -14.22 8.63
C ILE A 63 4.79 -13.32 9.76
N ASP A 64 5.67 -12.58 10.44
CA ASP A 64 5.29 -11.65 11.50
C ASP A 64 4.35 -10.57 10.96
N PHE A 65 4.66 -10.01 9.78
CA PHE A 65 3.82 -9.04 9.09
C PHE A 65 2.43 -9.61 8.74
N ILE A 66 2.37 -10.81 8.13
CA ILE A 66 1.10 -11.44 7.73
C ILE A 66 0.27 -11.87 8.94
N GLN A 67 0.90 -12.44 9.96
CA GLN A 67 0.23 -12.78 11.21
C GLN A 67 -0.30 -11.54 11.93
N GLU A 68 0.45 -10.44 11.95
CA GLU A 68 -0.02 -9.18 12.54
C GLU A 68 -1.19 -8.63 11.73
N GLY A 69 -1.12 -8.63 10.40
CA GLY A 69 -2.21 -8.21 9.52
C GLY A 69 -3.50 -9.01 9.66
N ALA A 70 -3.43 -10.27 10.12
CA ALA A 70 -4.60 -11.10 10.38
C ALA A 70 -5.32 -10.78 11.72
N LYS A 71 -4.69 -10.04 12.64
CA LYS A 71 -5.26 -9.76 13.98
C LYS A 71 -6.22 -8.58 13.92
N SER A 72 -7.31 -8.64 14.69
CA SER A 72 -8.09 -7.44 15.00
C SER A 72 -7.28 -6.47 15.86
N LYS A 73 -7.47 -5.16 15.64
CA LYS A 73 -6.68 -4.12 16.32
C LYS A 73 -5.17 -4.37 16.18
N ASN A 74 -4.76 -4.71 14.96
CA ASN A 74 -3.36 -4.98 14.65
C ASN A 74 -2.48 -3.75 14.91
N LYS A 75 -1.20 -4.03 15.04
CA LYS A 75 -0.13 -3.07 15.31
C LYS A 75 0.65 -2.70 14.06
N LEU A 76 0.08 -2.90 12.87
CA LEU A 76 0.77 -2.60 11.60
C LEU A 76 1.14 -1.11 11.43
N LEU A 77 0.58 -0.22 12.24
CA LEU A 77 0.94 1.21 12.28
C LEU A 77 2.05 1.53 13.31
N THR A 78 2.74 0.54 13.87
CA THR A 78 3.94 0.77 14.67
C THR A 78 5.17 0.92 13.77
N LYS A 79 6.22 1.58 14.29
CA LYS A 79 7.46 1.82 13.56
C LYS A 79 8.06 0.56 12.94
N GLU A 80 7.95 -0.57 13.63
CA GLU A 80 8.43 -1.88 13.17
C GLU A 80 7.88 -2.29 11.79
N PHE A 81 6.57 -2.11 11.54
CA PHE A 81 5.93 -2.47 10.27
C PHE A 81 5.84 -1.30 9.28
N LEU A 82 6.01 -0.07 9.75
CA LEU A 82 6.05 1.09 8.87
C LEU A 82 7.42 1.24 8.18
N MET A 83 8.49 0.80 8.83
CA MET A 83 9.83 0.74 8.23
C MET A 83 9.83 -0.14 7.00
N LEU A 84 10.46 0.33 5.92
CA LEU A 84 10.67 -0.44 4.71
C LEU A 84 11.52 -1.68 5.03
N PRO A 85 10.99 -2.90 4.88
CA PRO A 85 11.75 -4.11 5.15
C PRO A 85 12.71 -4.44 4.01
N ASP A 86 13.52 -5.48 4.20
CA ASP A 86 14.42 -5.98 3.16
C ASP A 86 13.67 -6.52 1.93
N THR A 87 14.39 -6.60 0.81
CA THR A 87 13.82 -7.02 -0.48
C THR A 87 13.23 -8.43 -0.44
N THR A 88 13.80 -9.33 0.37
CA THR A 88 13.25 -10.68 0.57
C THR A 88 11.85 -10.60 1.17
N THR A 89 11.69 -9.83 2.24
CA THR A 89 10.40 -9.61 2.90
C THR A 89 9.38 -9.01 1.93
N LEU A 90 9.78 -7.95 1.19
CA LEU A 90 8.91 -7.31 0.20
C LEU A 90 8.47 -8.28 -0.89
N LYS A 91 9.39 -9.08 -1.43
CA LYS A 91 9.11 -10.04 -2.50
C LYS A 91 8.17 -11.15 -2.03
N VAL A 92 8.34 -11.64 -0.81
CA VAL A 92 7.43 -12.64 -0.24
C VAL A 92 6.03 -12.07 -0.04
N VAL A 93 5.89 -10.84 0.47
CA VAL A 93 4.57 -10.18 0.62
C VAL A 93 3.90 -10.01 -0.75
N TYR A 94 4.66 -9.60 -1.77
CA TYR A 94 4.16 -9.51 -3.14
C TYR A 94 3.62 -10.85 -3.66
N ILE A 95 4.36 -11.94 -3.44
CA ILE A 95 3.94 -13.28 -3.88
C ILE A 95 2.68 -13.74 -3.13
N ILE A 96 2.54 -13.37 -1.85
CA ILE A 96 1.37 -13.71 -1.03
C ILE A 96 0.11 -13.01 -1.55
N ASP A 97 0.18 -11.73 -1.88
CA ASP A 97 -0.95 -11.04 -2.52
C ASP A 97 -1.23 -11.64 -3.90
N ALA A 98 -0.21 -11.90 -4.72
CA ALA A 98 -0.41 -12.56 -6.01
C ALA A 98 -1.13 -13.91 -5.89
N LEU A 99 -0.79 -14.73 -4.89
CA LEU A 99 -1.49 -15.97 -4.56
C LEU A 99 -2.94 -15.73 -4.14
N HIS A 100 -3.21 -14.68 -3.36
CA HIS A 100 -4.56 -14.29 -2.96
C HIS A 100 -5.42 -13.84 -4.15
N GLN A 101 -4.84 -13.06 -5.07
CA GLN A 101 -5.54 -12.56 -6.26
C GLN A 101 -5.71 -13.63 -7.35
N ASN A 102 -4.85 -14.65 -7.39
CA ASN A 102 -4.80 -15.66 -8.45
C ASN A 102 -6.16 -16.31 -8.79
N PRO A 103 -7.01 -16.73 -7.81
CA PRO A 103 -8.34 -17.28 -8.11
C PRO A 103 -9.31 -16.30 -8.77
N HIS A 104 -9.00 -15.00 -8.77
CA HIS A 104 -9.81 -13.93 -9.35
C HIS A 104 -9.26 -13.42 -10.70
N ARG A 105 -8.15 -13.99 -11.20
CA ARG A 105 -7.59 -13.67 -12.51
C ARG A 105 -8.28 -14.45 -13.63
N VAL A 106 -8.23 -13.92 -14.85
CA VAL A 106 -8.69 -14.66 -16.05
C VAL A 106 -7.74 -15.81 -16.36
N ASP A 107 -6.45 -15.61 -16.12
CA ASP A 107 -5.36 -16.56 -16.35
C ASP A 107 -4.91 -17.23 -15.05
N VAL A 108 -5.82 -17.94 -14.38
CA VAL A 108 -5.51 -18.66 -13.13
C VAL A 108 -4.33 -19.62 -13.34
N ARG A 109 -3.29 -19.47 -12.52
CA ARG A 109 -2.09 -20.32 -12.56
C ARG A 109 -2.10 -21.33 -11.42
N GLU A 110 -1.45 -22.47 -11.62
CA GLU A 110 -1.17 -23.39 -10.52
C GLU A 110 -0.30 -22.67 -9.46
N PRO A 111 -0.63 -22.75 -8.15
CA PRO A 111 0.05 -21.96 -7.12
C PRO A 111 1.57 -22.17 -7.08
N LYS A 112 2.04 -23.40 -7.34
CA LYS A 112 3.48 -23.71 -7.39
C LYS A 112 4.17 -22.98 -8.54
N ASP A 113 3.58 -23.03 -9.73
CA ASP A 113 4.12 -22.39 -10.92
C ASP A 113 4.13 -20.86 -10.78
N LEU A 114 3.11 -20.29 -10.13
CA LEU A 114 3.07 -18.86 -9.83
C LEU A 114 4.21 -18.46 -8.89
N VAL A 115 4.39 -19.17 -7.78
CA VAL A 115 5.46 -18.88 -6.82
C VAL A 115 6.84 -19.03 -7.46
N ASP A 116 7.10 -20.12 -8.18
CA ASP A 116 8.39 -20.36 -8.84
C ASP A 116 8.72 -19.27 -9.88
N SER A 117 7.70 -18.84 -10.64
CA SER A 117 7.82 -17.75 -11.59
C SER A 117 8.14 -16.41 -10.93
N LEU A 118 7.50 -16.11 -9.79
CA LEU A 118 7.70 -14.83 -9.12
C LEU A 118 8.99 -14.80 -8.29
N LEU A 119 9.45 -15.95 -7.77
CA LEU A 119 10.74 -16.07 -7.09
C LEU A 119 11.92 -15.80 -8.04
N THR A 120 11.79 -16.20 -9.30
CA THR A 120 12.87 -16.11 -10.30
C THR A 120 12.88 -14.81 -11.09
N ILE A 121 11.73 -14.17 -11.30
CA ILE A 121 11.67 -12.89 -12.01
C ILE A 121 12.20 -11.74 -11.15
N GLU A 122 12.85 -10.78 -11.81
CA GLU A 122 13.17 -9.48 -11.20
C GLU A 122 11.91 -8.60 -11.21
N ILE A 123 11.45 -8.23 -10.02
CA ILE A 123 10.30 -7.33 -9.84
C ILE A 123 10.87 -5.96 -9.46
N PRO A 124 10.47 -4.87 -10.16
CA PRO A 124 10.95 -3.55 -9.83
C PRO A 124 10.64 -3.18 -8.37
N LEU A 125 11.62 -2.59 -7.68
CA LEU A 125 11.50 -2.27 -6.26
C LEU A 125 10.27 -1.40 -5.93
N TYR A 126 9.86 -0.51 -6.82
CA TYR A 126 8.68 0.32 -6.58
C TYR A 126 7.38 -0.48 -6.56
N GLU A 127 7.27 -1.59 -7.30
CA GLU A 127 6.10 -2.49 -7.26
C GLU A 127 6.06 -3.27 -5.94
N LEU A 128 7.24 -3.71 -5.49
CA LEU A 128 7.40 -4.37 -4.20
C LEU A 128 7.04 -3.45 -3.01
N ILE A 129 7.46 -2.19 -3.06
CA ILE A 129 7.12 -1.17 -2.06
C ILE A 129 5.62 -0.88 -2.07
N ASP A 130 5.06 -0.71 -3.26
CA ASP A 130 3.64 -0.42 -3.44
C ASP A 130 2.75 -1.53 -2.89
N GLU A 131 3.08 -2.78 -3.21
CA GLU A 131 2.33 -3.94 -2.72
C GLU A 131 2.45 -4.09 -1.20
N TYR A 132 3.64 -3.88 -0.63
CA TYR A 132 3.82 -3.94 0.82
C TYR A 132 2.90 -2.95 1.56
N TYR A 133 2.88 -1.69 1.14
CA TYR A 133 2.02 -0.69 1.78
C TYR A 133 0.54 -0.84 1.39
N SER A 134 0.22 -1.35 0.21
CA SER A 134 -1.13 -1.77 -0.18
C SER A 134 -1.70 -2.81 0.79
N THR A 135 -0.95 -3.90 1.00
CA THR A 135 -1.30 -4.97 1.93
C THR A 135 -1.41 -4.44 3.37
N LEU A 136 -0.46 -3.60 3.81
CA LEU A 136 -0.45 -3.00 5.15
C LEU A 136 -1.73 -2.19 5.42
N PHE A 137 -2.04 -1.23 4.53
CA PHE A 137 -3.19 -0.35 4.74
C PHE A 137 -4.52 -1.08 4.51
N THR A 138 -4.57 -2.09 3.64
CA THR A 138 -5.74 -2.96 3.50
C THR A 138 -6.02 -3.73 4.79
N ALA A 139 -5.01 -4.33 5.40
CA ALA A 139 -5.15 -5.03 6.67
C ALA A 139 -5.58 -4.08 7.80
N VAL A 140 -4.97 -2.89 7.91
CA VAL A 140 -5.41 -1.85 8.86
C VAL A 140 -6.88 -1.48 8.63
N GLY A 141 -7.26 -1.24 7.38
CA GLY A 141 -8.62 -0.88 7.01
C GLY A 141 -9.66 -1.94 7.37
N ASN A 142 -9.32 -3.22 7.20
CA ASN A 142 -10.22 -4.33 7.51
C ASN A 142 -10.30 -4.62 9.01
N LYS A 143 -9.16 -4.58 9.71
CA LYS A 143 -9.03 -5.09 11.09
C LYS A 143 -9.14 -4.05 12.19
N ASN A 144 -8.84 -2.78 11.90
CA ASN A 144 -8.81 -1.72 12.91
C ASN A 144 -10.11 -0.93 12.83
N LYS A 145 -11.18 -1.54 13.37
CA LYS A 145 -12.52 -0.94 13.42
C LYS A 145 -12.87 -0.47 14.85
N PRO A 146 -13.60 0.66 15.01
CA PRO A 146 -13.96 1.61 13.95
C PRO A 146 -12.71 2.32 13.39
N PHE A 147 -12.76 2.74 12.11
CA PHE A 147 -11.67 3.46 11.47
C PHE A 147 -11.37 4.74 12.25
N ASN A 148 -10.13 4.88 12.72
CA ASN A 148 -9.66 6.10 13.34
C ASN A 148 -8.13 6.22 13.30
N LEU A 149 -7.61 7.16 12.53
CA LEU A 149 -6.18 7.48 12.43
C LEU A 149 -5.85 8.88 12.98
N SER A 150 -6.77 9.58 13.67
CA SER A 150 -6.54 10.98 14.12
C SER A 150 -5.38 11.15 15.10
N LYS A 151 -4.95 10.06 15.76
CA LYS A 151 -3.81 10.05 16.68
C LYS A 151 -2.51 9.59 16.02
N ILE A 152 -2.53 9.27 14.72
CA ILE A 152 -1.38 8.79 13.98
C ILE A 152 -0.75 9.98 13.24
N ASP A 153 0.56 10.14 13.41
CA ASP A 153 1.39 11.06 12.64
C ASP A 153 2.51 10.25 11.98
N PHE A 154 2.55 10.24 10.66
CA PHE A 154 3.53 9.50 9.89
C PHE A 154 4.78 10.35 9.63
N HIS A 155 5.89 9.96 10.25
CA HIS A 155 7.21 10.58 10.03
C HIS A 155 7.97 9.82 8.94
N LEU A 156 7.67 10.09 7.66
CA LEU A 156 8.10 9.26 6.54
C LEU A 156 9.63 9.09 6.41
N LYS A 157 10.40 10.09 6.85
CA LYS A 157 11.87 10.04 6.86
C LYS A 157 12.43 9.01 7.84
N GLU A 158 11.65 8.60 8.85
CA GLU A 158 12.07 7.61 9.84
C GLU A 158 11.85 6.17 9.40
N TYR A 159 11.19 5.95 8.26
CA TYR A 159 10.76 4.63 7.80
C TYR A 159 11.70 4.01 6.76
N GLY A 160 12.88 4.58 6.51
CA GLY A 160 13.80 4.11 5.47
C GLY A 160 13.28 4.32 4.04
N LEU A 161 12.31 5.24 3.87
CA LEU A 161 11.76 5.63 2.57
C LEU A 161 12.64 6.72 1.95
N ASP A 162 13.79 6.33 1.42
CA ASP A 162 14.85 7.29 1.06
C ASP A 162 14.55 8.11 -0.20
N SER A 163 13.69 7.62 -1.10
CA SER A 163 13.31 8.34 -2.32
C SER A 163 11.95 9.04 -2.23
N ASP A 164 11.76 10.13 -2.99
CA ASP A 164 10.46 10.79 -3.13
C ASP A 164 9.39 9.84 -3.64
N ARG A 165 9.78 8.89 -4.50
CA ARG A 165 8.88 7.84 -5.01
C ARG A 165 8.38 6.96 -3.88
N ALA A 166 9.27 6.45 -3.02
CA ALA A 166 8.90 5.56 -1.92
C ALA A 166 7.98 6.26 -0.91
N ARG A 167 8.29 7.53 -0.56
CA ARG A 167 7.43 8.36 0.30
C ARG A 167 6.08 8.66 -0.35
N GLY A 168 6.07 8.96 -1.64
CA GLY A 168 4.87 9.18 -2.44
C GLY A 168 3.96 7.96 -2.47
N ILE A 169 4.51 6.77 -2.71
CA ILE A 169 3.77 5.50 -2.68
C ILE A 169 3.11 5.28 -1.31
N PHE A 170 3.87 5.40 -0.21
CA PHE A 170 3.34 5.27 1.14
C PHE A 170 2.16 6.20 1.38
N TYR A 171 2.35 7.49 1.07
CA TYR A 171 1.34 8.51 1.25
C TYR A 171 0.07 8.21 0.44
N LEU A 172 0.24 7.87 -0.85
CA LEU A 172 -0.87 7.60 -1.76
C LEU A 172 -1.67 6.36 -1.35
N ARG A 173 -1.02 5.29 -0.88
CA ARG A 173 -1.70 4.10 -0.35
C ARG A 173 -2.46 4.38 0.94
N CYS A 174 -1.90 5.18 1.85
CA CYS A 174 -2.62 5.64 3.03
C CYS A 174 -3.86 6.47 2.65
N MET A 175 -3.71 7.36 1.67
CA MET A 175 -4.80 8.23 1.22
C MET A 175 -5.87 7.48 0.43
N GLU A 176 -5.52 6.39 -0.27
CA GLU A 176 -6.48 5.47 -0.87
C GLU A 176 -7.37 4.82 0.22
N LEU A 177 -6.76 4.32 1.30
CA LEU A 177 -7.52 3.80 2.45
C LEU A 177 -8.46 4.87 3.00
N CYS A 178 -7.96 6.08 3.26
CA CYS A 178 -8.75 7.19 3.80
C CYS A 178 -9.93 7.56 2.86
N GLY A 179 -9.66 7.70 1.57
CA GLY A 179 -10.66 7.99 0.54
C GLY A 179 -11.74 6.91 0.44
N SER A 180 -11.37 5.63 0.57
CA SER A 180 -12.35 4.53 0.54
C SER A 180 -13.33 4.57 1.72
N GLN A 181 -12.91 5.07 2.89
CA GLN A 181 -13.79 5.17 4.06
C GLN A 181 -14.92 6.20 3.88
N ILE A 182 -14.72 7.20 3.04
CA ILE A 182 -15.72 8.25 2.76
C ILE A 182 -16.48 8.03 1.46
N PHE A 183 -15.99 7.13 0.59
CA PHE A 183 -16.50 6.94 -0.76
C PHE A 183 -18.01 6.67 -0.80
N GLY A 184 -18.50 5.75 0.03
CA GLY A 184 -19.92 5.38 0.05
C GLY A 184 -20.83 6.54 0.46
N TYR A 185 -20.40 7.35 1.43
CA TYR A 185 -21.19 8.51 1.88
C TYR A 185 -21.26 9.62 0.84
N MET A 186 -20.21 9.77 0.04
CA MET A 186 -20.10 10.84 -0.95
C MET A 186 -20.66 10.48 -2.32
N ASN A 187 -20.54 9.22 -2.74
CA ASN A 187 -20.78 8.82 -4.13
C ASN A 187 -21.90 7.78 -4.32
N ILE A 188 -22.31 7.07 -3.26
CA ILE A 188 -23.37 6.04 -3.35
C ILE A 188 -24.69 6.58 -2.80
N VAL A 189 -24.65 7.28 -1.66
CA VAL A 189 -25.86 7.85 -1.04
C VAL A 189 -26.27 9.13 -1.77
N ASN A 190 -27.57 9.27 -2.07
CA ASN A 190 -28.14 10.46 -2.71
C ASN A 190 -29.30 11.04 -1.87
N PRO A 191 -29.20 12.28 -1.35
CA PRO A 191 -28.06 13.19 -1.46
C PRO A 191 -26.83 12.70 -0.67
N PRO A 192 -25.61 13.14 -1.02
CA PRO A 192 -24.40 12.78 -0.29
C PRO A 192 -24.50 13.07 1.21
N ASN A 193 -24.06 12.12 2.04
CA ASN A 193 -24.05 12.26 3.50
C ASN A 193 -22.77 12.95 3.97
N THR A 194 -22.69 14.26 3.73
CA THR A 194 -21.51 15.09 4.01
C THR A 194 -21.15 15.18 5.49
N LYS A 195 -22.15 15.16 6.40
CA LYS A 195 -21.91 15.10 7.84
C LYS A 195 -21.12 13.85 8.25
N LYS A 196 -21.54 12.67 7.76
CA LYS A 196 -20.87 11.42 8.09
C LYS A 196 -19.52 11.28 7.40
N ALA A 197 -19.39 11.78 6.17
CA ALA A 197 -18.10 11.86 5.49
C ALA A 197 -17.12 12.75 6.28
N LEU A 198 -17.54 13.94 6.73
CA LEU A 198 -16.69 14.84 7.51
C LEU A 198 -16.24 14.23 8.84
N ASP A 199 -17.11 13.50 9.55
CA ASP A 199 -16.73 12.75 10.75
C ASP A 199 -15.60 11.74 10.49
N TYR A 200 -15.59 11.08 9.33
CA TYR A 200 -14.50 10.20 8.94
C TYR A 200 -13.24 10.95 8.49
N ILE A 201 -13.39 12.09 7.81
CA ILE A 201 -12.24 12.93 7.39
C ILE A 201 -11.50 13.46 8.62
N ASN A 202 -12.22 13.86 9.68
CA ASN A 202 -11.62 14.28 10.95
C ASN A 202 -10.82 13.16 11.65
N LYS A 203 -10.89 11.93 11.14
CA LYS A 203 -10.14 10.76 11.62
C LYS A 203 -8.96 10.40 10.72
N PHE A 204 -8.65 11.21 9.70
CA PHE A 204 -7.49 11.00 8.85
C PHE A 204 -6.20 11.32 9.63
N PRO A 205 -5.05 10.74 9.24
CA PRO A 205 -3.79 10.89 9.94
C PRO A 205 -3.13 12.25 9.66
N LYS A 206 -2.01 12.49 10.33
CA LYS A 206 -1.04 13.52 9.98
C LYS A 206 0.17 12.93 9.28
N PHE A 207 0.89 13.78 8.56
CA PHE A 207 2.18 13.45 7.95
C PHE A 207 3.19 14.53 8.34
N ASN A 208 4.28 14.11 8.98
CA ASN A 208 5.34 15.00 9.46
C ASN A 208 4.80 16.19 10.27
N GLY A 209 3.86 15.96 11.19
CA GLY A 209 3.25 16.99 12.03
C GLY A 209 2.15 17.81 11.36
N SER A 210 1.92 17.65 10.06
CA SER A 210 0.97 18.43 9.28
C SER A 210 -0.28 17.63 8.91
N GLU A 211 -1.40 18.33 8.71
CA GLU A 211 -2.62 17.74 8.18
C GLU A 211 -2.36 17.00 6.86
N TYR A 212 -3.02 15.86 6.65
CA TYR A 212 -2.76 14.96 5.52
C TYR A 212 -2.78 15.64 4.15
N PHE A 213 -3.61 16.67 3.98
CA PHE A 213 -3.76 17.36 2.70
C PHE A 213 -2.57 18.27 2.37
N ARG A 214 -1.69 18.56 3.34
CA ARG A 214 -0.50 19.40 3.15
C ARG A 214 0.70 18.64 2.59
N TYR A 215 0.63 17.32 2.47
CA TYR A 215 1.66 16.56 1.79
C TYR A 215 1.52 16.75 0.27
N THR A 216 2.48 17.45 -0.35
CA THR A 216 2.46 17.80 -1.78
C THR A 216 3.62 17.22 -2.57
N ASP A 217 4.52 16.46 -1.92
CA ASP A 217 5.74 15.91 -2.53
C ASP A 217 5.42 14.70 -3.42
N LEU A 218 4.72 14.97 -4.53
CA LEU A 218 4.24 13.99 -5.51
C LEU A 218 4.90 14.18 -6.88
N TYR A 219 6.10 14.76 -6.95
CA TYR A 219 6.81 15.05 -8.21
C TYR A 219 7.73 13.92 -8.69
N PHE A 220 7.67 12.73 -8.09
CA PHE A 220 8.41 11.57 -8.57
C PHE A 220 8.00 11.16 -10.00
N ASN A 221 8.94 10.57 -10.75
CA ASN A 221 8.63 10.05 -12.08
C ASN A 221 7.55 8.98 -12.01
N ASP A 222 6.52 9.15 -12.85
CA ASP A 222 5.44 8.19 -13.01
C ASP A 222 5.97 6.82 -13.47
N PHE A 223 5.19 5.78 -13.23
CA PHE A 223 5.49 4.42 -13.61
C PHE A 223 4.18 3.66 -13.81
N GLU A 224 4.23 2.51 -14.48
CA GLU A 224 3.04 1.72 -14.76
C GLU A 224 3.08 0.37 -14.05
N ILE A 225 1.97 0.02 -13.40
CA ILE A 225 1.75 -1.28 -12.76
C ILE A 225 0.34 -1.78 -13.08
N GLU A 226 0.09 -3.08 -12.89
CA GLU A 226 -1.28 -3.60 -12.91
C GLU A 226 -1.97 -3.24 -11.59
N ILE A 227 -2.81 -2.20 -11.61
CA ILE A 227 -3.52 -1.73 -10.41
C ILE A 227 -4.86 -2.47 -10.24
N LEU A 228 -5.60 -2.61 -11.34
CA LEU A 228 -6.84 -3.36 -11.39
C LEU A 228 -6.60 -4.65 -12.18
N ASN A 229 -6.91 -5.79 -11.56
CA ASN A 229 -6.76 -7.11 -12.20
C ASN A 229 -7.40 -7.13 -13.59
N ASN A 230 -6.64 -7.63 -14.57
CA ASN A 230 -7.05 -7.80 -15.96
C ASN A 230 -7.33 -6.48 -16.72
N LYS A 231 -6.85 -5.33 -16.22
CA LYS A 231 -6.89 -4.04 -16.94
C LYS A 231 -5.56 -3.66 -17.59
N GLY A 232 -4.55 -4.52 -17.47
CA GLY A 232 -3.20 -4.25 -17.94
C GLY A 232 -2.49 -3.21 -17.09
N LYS A 233 -1.33 -2.75 -17.58
CA LYS A 233 -0.55 -1.71 -16.90
C LYS A 233 -1.25 -0.35 -16.99
N GLN A 234 -1.30 0.36 -15.86
CA GLN A 234 -1.93 1.66 -15.71
C GLN A 234 -0.93 2.64 -15.11
N SER A 235 -0.99 3.92 -15.51
CA SER A 235 -0.23 4.98 -14.85
C SER A 235 -0.56 5.02 -13.36
N TYR A 236 0.48 4.93 -12.54
CA TYR A 236 0.36 4.99 -11.09
C TYR A 236 -0.19 6.34 -10.64
N LYS A 237 0.33 7.43 -11.21
CA LYS A 237 -0.13 8.78 -10.86
C LYS A 237 -1.55 9.04 -11.32
N ASP A 238 -1.91 8.69 -12.55
CA ASP A 238 -3.28 8.90 -13.04
C ASP A 238 -4.32 8.22 -12.13
N TYR A 239 -3.99 7.03 -11.62
CA TYR A 239 -4.86 6.33 -10.68
C TYR A 239 -4.85 6.97 -9.29
N TYR A 240 -3.70 6.99 -8.59
CA TYR A 240 -3.66 7.34 -7.18
C TYR A 240 -3.72 8.84 -6.92
N VAL A 241 -3.09 9.67 -7.74
CA VAL A 241 -3.23 11.14 -7.64
C VAL A 241 -4.65 11.55 -8.02
N GLY A 242 -5.26 10.91 -9.01
CA GLY A 242 -6.67 11.11 -9.36
C GLY A 242 -7.63 10.79 -8.20
N LYS A 243 -7.40 9.69 -7.48
CA LYS A 243 -8.14 9.32 -6.25
C LYS A 243 -7.91 10.33 -5.12
N LEU A 244 -6.69 10.83 -4.96
CA LEU A 244 -6.38 11.86 -3.98
C LEU A 244 -7.13 13.16 -4.28
N TYR A 245 -7.15 13.63 -5.53
CA TYR A 245 -7.97 14.78 -5.95
C TYR A 245 -9.44 14.59 -5.60
N SER A 246 -10.00 13.41 -5.86
CA SER A 246 -11.38 13.09 -5.54
C SER A 246 -11.65 13.14 -4.02
N THR A 247 -10.69 12.67 -3.22
CA THR A 247 -10.75 12.72 -1.75
C THR A 247 -10.70 14.16 -1.22
N LEU A 248 -9.79 14.98 -1.75
CA LEU A 248 -9.65 16.39 -1.36
C LEU A 248 -10.86 17.23 -1.78
N LEU A 249 -11.41 17.01 -2.97
CA LEU A 249 -12.64 17.69 -3.41
C LEU A 249 -13.85 17.27 -2.58
N ASN A 250 -13.96 16.00 -2.20
CA ASN A 250 -14.99 15.56 -1.26
C ASN A 250 -14.83 16.23 0.11
N HIS A 251 -13.60 16.38 0.61
CA HIS A 251 -13.34 17.14 1.83
C HIS A 251 -13.78 18.61 1.70
N LEU A 252 -13.45 19.26 0.59
CA LEU A 252 -13.88 20.63 0.31
C LEU A 252 -15.41 20.77 0.36
N ILE A 253 -16.14 19.87 -0.30
CA ILE A 253 -17.61 19.85 -0.29
C ILE A 253 -18.14 19.66 1.14
N CYS A 254 -17.53 18.78 1.93
CA CYS A 254 -17.93 18.54 3.31
C CYS A 254 -17.72 19.78 4.19
N LEU A 255 -16.58 20.46 4.06
CA LEU A 255 -16.30 21.69 4.80
C LEU A 255 -17.30 22.79 4.46
N ASP A 256 -17.57 23.00 3.16
CA ASP A 256 -18.49 24.03 2.67
C ASP A 256 -19.92 23.81 3.19
N LYS A 257 -20.41 22.56 3.17
CA LYS A 257 -21.78 22.24 3.61
C LYS A 257 -21.97 22.18 5.13
N GLU A 258 -21.02 21.62 5.87
CA GLU A 258 -21.24 21.29 7.29
C GLU A 258 -20.64 22.32 8.24
N SER A 259 -19.52 22.96 7.87
CA SER A 259 -18.82 23.91 8.75
C SER A 259 -18.94 25.35 8.27
N ASN A 260 -18.96 25.57 6.94
CA ASN A 260 -18.78 26.89 6.31
C ASN A 260 -17.57 27.66 6.89
N ASP A 261 -16.57 26.93 7.39
CA ASP A 261 -15.35 27.47 7.98
C ASP A 261 -14.41 27.92 6.86
N ARG A 262 -14.48 29.23 6.56
CA ARG A 262 -13.73 29.84 5.46
C ARG A 262 -12.22 29.67 5.62
N GLU A 263 -11.71 29.68 6.84
CA GLU A 263 -10.28 29.49 7.11
C GLU A 263 -9.86 28.08 6.70
N LYS A 264 -10.55 27.04 7.18
CA LYS A 264 -10.24 25.64 6.80
C LYS A 264 -10.40 25.36 5.31
N ILE A 265 -11.41 25.97 4.68
CA ILE A 265 -11.61 25.86 3.24
C ILE A 265 -10.41 26.47 2.49
N THR A 266 -9.99 27.67 2.87
CA THR A 266 -8.82 28.33 2.29
C THR A 266 -7.54 27.54 2.53
N GLU A 267 -7.35 27.01 3.74
CA GLU A 267 -6.20 26.14 4.06
C GLU A 267 -6.17 24.88 3.20
N LEU A 268 -7.30 24.22 3.00
CA LEU A 268 -7.37 23.02 2.14
C LEU A 268 -7.07 23.38 0.68
N LEU A 269 -7.67 24.45 0.16
CA LEU A 269 -7.47 24.87 -1.23
C LEU A 269 -6.02 25.28 -1.51
N LEU A 270 -5.42 26.07 -0.63
CA LEU A 270 -4.09 26.65 -0.84
C LEU A 270 -2.97 25.80 -0.27
N GLY A 271 -3.25 24.91 0.67
CA GLY A 271 -2.28 24.05 1.33
C GLY A 271 -2.11 22.67 0.68
N SER A 272 -3.00 22.28 -0.23
CA SER A 272 -2.98 20.96 -0.88
C SER A 272 -2.62 21.00 -2.35
N ILE A 273 -2.56 19.82 -2.97
CA ILE A 273 -2.37 19.68 -4.43
C ILE A 273 -3.55 20.24 -5.26
N LEU A 274 -4.65 20.67 -4.62
CA LEU A 274 -5.77 21.30 -5.32
C LEU A 274 -5.33 22.53 -6.11
N LYS A 275 -4.40 23.35 -5.59
CA LYS A 275 -3.88 24.53 -6.31
C LYS A 275 -2.79 24.21 -7.34
N ASP A 276 -2.26 22.98 -7.35
CA ASP A 276 -1.12 22.63 -8.19
C ASP A 276 -1.59 22.21 -9.58
N SER A 277 -1.59 23.17 -10.50
CA SER A 277 -1.99 22.94 -11.90
C SER A 277 -1.08 21.97 -12.67
N SER A 278 0.16 21.75 -12.22
CA SER A 278 1.08 20.82 -12.87
C SER A 278 0.66 19.36 -12.72
N LEU A 279 -0.12 19.05 -11.68
CA LEU A 279 -0.65 17.72 -11.38
C LEU A 279 -2.06 17.48 -11.95
N TYR A 280 -2.73 18.50 -12.51
CA TYR A 280 -4.09 18.36 -13.06
C TYR A 280 -4.19 17.39 -14.24
N LYS A 281 -3.08 17.06 -14.89
CA LYS A 281 -3.06 16.04 -15.94
C LYS A 281 -3.43 14.63 -15.43
N HIS A 282 -3.30 14.41 -14.12
CA HIS A 282 -3.57 13.13 -13.47
C HIS A 282 -4.99 13.04 -12.87
N THR A 283 -5.91 13.94 -13.24
CA THR A 283 -7.28 13.93 -12.71
C THR A 283 -8.33 14.28 -13.74
N SER A 284 -9.48 13.62 -13.65
CA SER A 284 -10.67 13.97 -14.43
C SER A 284 -11.32 15.28 -13.98
N HIS A 285 -10.93 15.83 -12.82
CA HIS A 285 -11.50 17.06 -12.25
C HIS A 285 -10.80 18.34 -12.71
N LYS A 286 -9.93 18.27 -13.73
CA LYS A 286 -9.14 19.41 -14.22
C LYS A 286 -9.99 20.66 -14.48
N ALA A 287 -11.12 20.54 -15.16
CA ALA A 287 -11.99 21.67 -15.47
C ALA A 287 -12.57 22.33 -14.20
N THR A 288 -12.98 21.54 -13.21
CA THR A 288 -13.47 22.02 -11.91
C THR A 288 -12.37 22.76 -11.17
N LEU A 289 -11.17 22.18 -11.11
CA LEU A 289 -10.01 22.79 -10.44
C LEU A 289 -9.62 24.11 -11.10
N GLU A 290 -9.49 24.13 -12.44
CA GLU A 290 -9.27 25.37 -13.18
C GLU A 290 -10.36 26.40 -12.92
N GLY A 291 -11.63 26.00 -12.83
CA GLY A 291 -12.75 26.90 -12.52
C GLY A 291 -12.65 27.52 -11.11
N ILE A 292 -12.17 26.76 -10.12
CA ILE A 292 -11.94 27.25 -8.76
C ILE A 292 -10.83 28.31 -8.74
N PHE A 293 -9.74 28.10 -9.48
CA PHE A 293 -8.55 28.95 -9.43
C PHE A 293 -8.44 30.02 -10.54
N LYS A 294 -9.28 29.97 -11.60
CA LYS A 294 -9.35 31.00 -12.66
C LYS A 294 -10.02 32.32 -12.22
N LYS A 295 -10.45 32.44 -10.96
CA LYS A 295 -11.11 33.63 -10.40
C LYS A 295 -10.21 34.52 -9.55
N GLN A 296 -8.90 34.51 -9.78
CA GLN A 296 -7.96 35.49 -9.19
C GLN A 296 -7.19 36.23 -10.27
#